data_AF-A0A2D6FMX0-F1
#
_entry.id   AF-A0A2D6FMX0-F1
#
_cell.length_a   1.000
_cell.length_b   1.000
_cell.length_c   1.000
_cell.angle_alpha   90.00
_cell.angle_beta   90.00
_cell.angle_gamma   90.00
#
_symmetry.space_group_name_H-M   'P 1'
#
loop_
_entity.id
_entity.type
_entity.pdbx_description
1 polymer ?
#
loop_
_entity_poly.entity_id
_entity_poly.type
_entity_poly.pdbx_seq_one_letter_code
_entity_poly.pdbx_strand_id
1 'polypeptide(L)'
;MDDYNALLKQSLDLKGKRQEKYRELSKDRLYKIAKKKIQTTMIGALDTIEKSFGFLWESDEELTNEQVQLKAIFEDARSQILDRGNTQMRNLEAEMTQYDISWNRHTINLPVVEKGEDNE
;
A
#
# COMPACT_ATOMS: atom_id res chain seq x y z
N MET A 1 -34.86 35.79 3.08
CA MET A 1 -34.56 34.81 4.15
C MET A 1 -34.40 33.40 3.59
N ASP A 2 -35.28 32.95 2.69
CA ASP A 2 -35.21 31.59 2.12
C ASP A 2 -33.96 31.31 1.26
N ASP A 3 -33.50 32.31 0.49
CA ASP A 3 -32.33 32.18 -0.38
C ASP A 3 -31.00 32.01 0.39
N TYR A 4 -30.90 32.65 1.56
CA TYR A 4 -29.76 32.52 2.46
C TYR A 4 -29.69 31.13 3.10
N ASN A 5 -30.84 30.57 3.49
CA ASN A 5 -30.94 29.21 4.01
C ASN A 5 -30.60 28.16 2.94
N ALA A 6 -30.96 28.41 1.67
CA ALA A 6 -30.60 27.56 0.54
C ALA A 6 -29.07 27.55 0.28
N LEU A 7 -28.43 28.72 0.28
CA LEU A 7 -26.97 28.86 0.16
C LEU A 7 -26.22 28.18 1.30
N LEU A 8 -26.68 28.33 2.55
CA LEU A 8 -26.11 27.64 3.71
C LEU A 8 -26.19 26.11 3.56
N LYS A 9 -27.34 25.60 3.15
CA LYS A 9 -27.55 24.16 2.93
C LYS A 9 -26.62 23.62 1.83
N GLN A 10 -26.45 24.37 0.74
CA GLN A 10 -25.52 24.02 -0.34
C GLN A 10 -24.07 24.00 0.15
N SER A 11 -23.67 24.98 0.97
CA SER A 11 -22.31 25.05 1.52
C SER A 11 -21.97 23.87 2.45
N LEU A 12 -22.94 23.45 3.27
CA LEU A 12 -22.81 22.31 4.17
C LEU A 12 -22.72 20.99 3.41
N ASP A 13 -23.56 20.81 2.38
CA ASP A 13 -23.53 19.64 1.50
C ASP A 13 -22.19 19.53 0.74
N LEU A 14 -21.67 20.65 0.22
CA LEU A 14 -20.35 20.70 -0.41
C LEU A 14 -19.21 20.37 0.57
N LYS A 15 -19.31 20.81 1.83
CA LYS A 15 -18.33 20.47 2.87
C LYS A 15 -18.35 18.98 3.21
N GLY A 16 -19.54 18.40 3.33
CA GLY A 16 -19.72 16.95 3.54
C GLY A 16 -19.12 16.13 2.41
N LYS A 17 -19.48 16.43 1.15
CA LYS A 17 -18.95 15.76 -0.04
C LYS A 17 -17.43 15.85 -0.16
N ARG A 18 -16.84 16.99 0.19
CA ARG A 18 -15.38 17.16 0.22
C ARG A 18 -14.73 16.27 1.28
N GLN A 19 -15.33 16.15 2.46
CA GLN A 19 -14.81 15.33 3.55
C GLN A 19 -14.90 13.84 3.23
N GLU A 20 -16.01 13.39 2.64
CA GLU A 20 -16.20 12.01 2.19
C GLU A 20 -15.16 11.63 1.12
N LYS A 21 -15.03 12.46 0.07
CA LYS A 21 -14.02 12.28 -0.97
C LYS A 21 -12.59 12.26 -0.40
N TYR A 22 -12.31 13.06 0.63
CA TYR A 22 -10.99 13.06 1.28
C TYR A 22 -10.71 11.74 2.02
N ARG A 23 -11.73 11.15 2.68
CA ARG A 23 -11.61 9.84 3.34
C ARG A 23 -11.40 8.73 2.31
N GLU A 24 -12.16 8.71 1.23
CA GLU A 24 -11.97 7.75 0.13
C GLU A 24 -10.54 7.83 -0.44
N LEU A 25 -10.07 9.03 -0.78
CA LEU A 25 -8.71 9.22 -1.29
C LEU A 25 -7.63 8.80 -0.29
N SER A 26 -7.87 9.03 1.01
CA SER A 26 -6.95 8.62 2.07
C SER A 26 -6.87 7.10 2.17
N LYS A 27 -8.01 6.42 2.14
CA LYS A 27 -8.11 4.96 2.13
C LYS A 27 -7.43 4.36 0.90
N ASP A 28 -7.74 4.85 -0.29
CA ASP A 28 -7.15 4.39 -1.55
C ASP A 28 -5.64 4.55 -1.57
N ARG A 29 -5.14 5.67 -1.04
CA ARG A 29 -3.70 5.92 -0.94
C ARG A 29 -3.03 4.90 -0.02
N LEU A 30 -3.59 4.67 1.16
CA LEU A 30 -3.04 3.70 2.11
C LEU A 30 -3.07 2.28 1.52
N TYR A 31 -4.18 1.91 0.87
CA TYR A 31 -4.34 0.60 0.24
C TYR A 31 -3.28 0.36 -0.84
N LYS A 32 -3.09 1.33 -1.74
CA LYS A 32 -2.05 1.24 -2.79
C LYS A 32 -0.65 1.06 -2.21
N ILE A 33 -0.33 1.77 -1.14
CA ILE A 33 0.99 1.66 -0.48
C ILE A 33 1.14 0.30 0.19
N ALA A 34 0.14 -0.15 0.94
CA ALA A 34 0.18 -1.41 1.66
C ALA A 34 0.25 -2.61 0.69
N LYS A 35 -0.58 -2.60 -0.36
CA LYS A 35 -0.53 -3.58 -1.45
C LYS A 35 0.86 -3.67 -2.07
N LYS A 36 1.47 -2.53 -2.41
CA LYS A 36 2.81 -2.50 -2.99
C LYS A 36 3.87 -3.07 -2.03
N LYS A 37 3.79 -2.76 -0.74
CA LYS A 37 4.71 -3.32 0.27
C LYS A 37 4.60 -4.84 0.36
N ILE A 38 3.39 -5.39 0.41
CA ILE A 38 3.16 -6.84 0.42
C ILE A 38 3.74 -7.47 -0.85
N GLN A 39 3.46 -6.90 -2.03
CA GLN A 39 4.01 -7.39 -3.30
C GLN A 39 5.54 -7.36 -3.31
N THR A 40 6.16 -6.25 -2.90
CA THR A 40 7.62 -6.12 -2.88
C THR A 40 8.26 -7.11 -1.93
N THR A 41 7.68 -7.33 -0.73
CA THR A 41 8.19 -8.34 0.20
C THR A 41 8.02 -9.76 -0.34
N MET A 42 6.89 -10.08 -0.95
CA MET A 42 6.64 -11.39 -1.56
C MET A 42 7.62 -11.70 -2.70
N ILE A 43 7.78 -10.76 -3.64
CA ILE A 43 8.72 -10.93 -4.76
C ILE A 43 10.17 -10.95 -4.26
N GLY A 44 10.52 -10.11 -3.27
CA GLY A 44 11.86 -10.13 -2.66
C GLY A 44 12.17 -11.44 -1.95
N ALA A 45 11.19 -12.05 -1.29
CA ALA A 45 11.35 -13.38 -0.69
C ALA A 45 11.61 -14.44 -1.77
N LEU A 46 10.86 -14.43 -2.88
CA LEU A 46 11.09 -15.34 -4.01
C LEU A 46 12.46 -15.14 -4.63
N ASP A 47 12.87 -13.90 -4.91
CA ASP A 47 14.20 -13.56 -5.45
C ASP A 47 15.33 -14.04 -4.52
N THR A 48 15.15 -13.95 -3.20
CA THR A 48 16.13 -14.47 -2.23
C THR A 48 16.24 -15.99 -2.30
N ILE A 49 15.11 -16.70 -2.42
CA ILE A 49 15.10 -18.15 -2.55
C ILE A 49 15.71 -18.56 -3.91
N GLU A 50 15.31 -17.91 -5.00
CA GLU A 50 15.86 -18.14 -6.35
C GLU A 50 17.38 -17.96 -6.37
N LYS A 51 17.93 -16.92 -5.74
CA LYS A 51 19.38 -16.73 -5.63
C LYS A 51 20.07 -17.78 -4.76
N SER A 52 19.43 -18.20 -3.68
CA SER A 52 19.99 -19.18 -2.75
C SER A 52 20.02 -20.59 -3.34
N PHE A 53 19.02 -20.94 -4.15
CA PHE A 53 18.86 -22.26 -4.76
C PHE A 53 19.18 -22.28 -6.25
N GLY A 54 19.53 -21.14 -6.86
CA GLY A 54 19.76 -20.98 -8.30
C GLY A 54 20.83 -21.91 -8.85
N PHE A 55 21.87 -22.16 -8.05
CA PHE A 55 22.97 -23.08 -8.38
C PHE A 55 22.49 -24.51 -8.69
N LEU A 56 21.32 -24.92 -8.21
CA LEU A 56 20.77 -26.25 -8.48
C LEU A 56 20.27 -26.41 -9.93
N TRP A 57 20.02 -25.29 -10.60
CA TRP A 57 19.42 -25.25 -11.94
C TRP A 57 20.36 -24.70 -13.01
N GLU A 58 21.46 -24.06 -12.61
CA GLU A 58 22.49 -23.52 -13.48
C GLU A 58 23.56 -24.60 -13.75
N SER A 59 23.26 -25.53 -14.68
CA SER A 59 24.24 -26.49 -15.20
C SER A 59 24.29 -26.48 -16.73
N ASP A 60 25.50 -26.60 -17.28
CA ASP A 60 25.73 -26.78 -18.72
C ASP A 60 25.33 -28.20 -19.20
N GLU A 61 25.12 -29.13 -18.26
CA GLU A 61 24.64 -30.49 -18.50
C GLU A 61 23.11 -30.61 -18.30
N GLU A 62 22.50 -31.63 -18.89
CA GLU A 62 21.08 -31.94 -18.68
C GLU A 62 20.81 -32.18 -17.18
N LEU A 63 19.78 -31.52 -16.66
CA LEU A 63 19.35 -31.68 -15.27
C LEU A 63 19.10 -33.17 -14.96
N THR A 64 19.65 -33.64 -13.84
CA THR A 64 19.35 -34.98 -13.34
C THR A 64 17.86 -35.11 -13.00
N ASN A 65 17.32 -36.33 -13.06
CA ASN A 65 15.92 -36.60 -12.69
C ASN A 65 15.55 -36.08 -11.29
N GLU A 66 16.49 -36.12 -10.34
CA GLU A 66 16.31 -35.56 -8.99
C GLU A 66 16.21 -34.04 -9.01
N GLN A 67 17.05 -33.34 -9.77
CA GLN A 67 16.94 -31.90 -9.96
C GLN A 67 15.63 -31.50 -10.66
N VAL A 68 15.15 -32.29 -11.63
CA VAL A 68 13.85 -32.03 -12.27
C VAL A 68 12.70 -32.12 -11.26
N GLN A 69 12.71 -33.14 -10.40
CA GLN A 69 11.70 -33.28 -9.34
C GLN A 69 11.77 -32.14 -8.34
N LEU A 70 12.98 -31.76 -7.90
CA LEU A 70 13.18 -30.66 -6.97
C LEU A 70 12.73 -29.32 -7.56
N LYS A 71 12.98 -29.11 -8.86
CA LYS A 71 12.51 -27.92 -9.59
C LYS A 71 10.99 -27.87 -9.64
N ALA A 72 10.33 -29.00 -9.82
CA ALA A 72 8.87 -29.06 -9.79
C ALA A 72 8.30 -28.66 -8.41
N ILE A 73 8.91 -29.16 -7.33
CA ILE A 73 8.54 -28.76 -5.95
C ILE A 73 8.79 -27.26 -5.73
N PHE A 74 9.91 -26.74 -6.23
CA PHE A 74 10.25 -25.33 -6.14
C PHE A 74 9.21 -24.44 -6.86
N GLU A 75 8.80 -24.79 -8.08
CA GLU A 75 7.78 -24.06 -8.84
C GLU A 75 6.38 -24.14 -8.19
N ASP A 76 6.03 -25.28 -7.61
CA ASP A 76 4.79 -25.42 -6.84
C ASP A 76 4.82 -24.52 -5.58
N ALA A 77 5.91 -24.55 -4.82
CA ALA A 77 6.09 -23.68 -3.65
C ALA A 77 6.03 -22.19 -4.04
N ARG A 78 6.66 -21.81 -5.15
CA ARG A 78 6.62 -20.45 -5.71
C ARG A 78 5.18 -20.03 -6.04
N SER A 79 4.41 -20.91 -6.68
CA SER A 79 3.00 -20.67 -7.00
C SER A 79 2.15 -20.50 -5.73
N GLN A 80 2.34 -21.36 -4.72
CA GLN A 80 1.65 -21.26 -3.43
C GLN A 80 1.98 -19.94 -2.70
N ILE A 81 3.23 -19.48 -2.73
CA ILE A 81 3.63 -18.20 -2.13
C ILE A 81 2.90 -17.03 -2.81
N LEU A 82 2.85 -17.03 -4.15
CA LEU A 82 2.14 -16.00 -4.92
C LEU A 82 0.64 -15.98 -4.61
N ASP A 83 0.00 -17.15 -4.57
CA ASP A 83 -1.43 -17.26 -4.28
C ASP A 83 -1.78 -16.82 -2.86
N ARG A 84 -0.95 -17.17 -1.88
CA ARG A 84 -1.11 -16.69 -0.49
C ARG A 84 -0.96 -15.18 -0.42
N GLY A 85 0.06 -14.61 -1.06
CA GLY A 85 0.25 -13.15 -1.09
C GLY A 85 -0.92 -12.43 -1.76
N ASN A 86 -1.43 -12.96 -2.87
CA ASN A 86 -2.63 -12.44 -3.53
C ASN A 86 -3.87 -12.50 -2.66
N THR A 87 -4.06 -13.59 -1.92
CA THR A 87 -5.17 -13.74 -0.97
C THR A 87 -5.07 -12.72 0.17
N GLN A 88 -3.88 -12.52 0.74
CA GLN A 88 -3.68 -11.52 1.80
C GLN A 88 -3.95 -10.09 1.31
N MET A 89 -3.59 -9.76 0.06
CA MET A 89 -3.93 -8.46 -0.52
C MET A 89 -5.44 -8.23 -0.64
N ARG A 90 -6.21 -9.27 -0.99
CA ARG A 90 -7.69 -9.18 -1.06
C ARG A 90 -8.31 -9.04 0.33
N ASN A 91 -7.80 -9.79 1.32
CA ASN A 91 -8.27 -9.68 2.69
C ASN A 91 -8.03 -8.28 3.25
N LEU A 92 -6.84 -7.71 3.01
CA LEU A 92 -6.53 -6.34 3.40
C LEU A 92 -7.51 -5.32 2.79
N GLU A 93 -7.87 -5.47 1.52
CA GLU A 93 -8.84 -4.60 0.85
C GLU A 93 -10.23 -4.66 1.51
N ALA A 94 -10.68 -5.87 1.86
CA ALA A 94 -11.94 -6.09 2.55
C ALA A 94 -11.92 -5.46 3.95
N GLU A 95 -10.85 -5.66 4.72
CA GLU A 95 -10.68 -5.07 6.05
C GLU A 95 -10.66 -3.54 5.98
N MET A 96 -9.89 -2.95 5.07
CA MET A 96 -9.81 -1.49 4.92
C MET A 96 -11.16 -0.85 4.57
N THR A 97 -12.11 -1.61 4.02
CA THR A 97 -13.46 -1.13 3.73
C THR A 97 -14.35 -1.03 4.96
N GLN A 98 -14.00 -1.70 6.04
CA GLN A 98 -14.72 -1.64 7.31
C GLN A 98 -14.26 -0.47 8.20
N TYR A 99 -13.20 0.24 7.83
CA TYR A 99 -12.63 1.33 8.63
C TYR A 99 -12.72 2.70 7.94
N ASP A 100 -13.00 3.73 8.73
CA ASP A 100 -12.84 5.13 8.35
C ASP A 100 -11.38 5.55 8.47
N ILE A 101 -10.70 5.74 7.33
CA ILE A 101 -9.29 6.10 7.29
C ILE A 101 -9.14 7.57 6.89
N SER A 102 -8.52 8.37 7.76
CA SER A 102 -8.13 9.75 7.46
C SER A 102 -6.61 9.89 7.46
N TRP A 103 -6.06 10.44 6.38
CA TRP A 103 -4.63 10.74 6.35
C TRP A 103 -4.33 11.95 7.24
N ASN A 104 -3.55 11.70 8.30
CA ASN A 104 -2.99 12.75 9.16
C ASN A 104 -1.86 13.42 8.37
N ARG A 105 -2.15 14.56 7.75
CA ARG A 105 -1.16 15.35 7.00
C ARG A 105 0.04 15.68 7.90
N HIS A 106 1.23 15.85 7.32
CA HIS A 106 2.37 16.34 8.07
C HIS A 106 2.10 17.75 8.57
N THR A 107 1.92 17.92 9.89
CA THR A 107 1.76 19.23 10.52
C THR A 107 3.14 19.76 10.85
N ILE A 108 3.58 20.81 10.14
CA ILE A 108 4.78 21.56 10.51
C ILE A 108 4.29 22.82 11.22
N ASN A 109 4.48 22.89 12.53
CA ASN A 109 4.31 24.13 13.28
C ASN A 109 5.57 24.96 13.11
N LEU A 110 5.54 25.96 12.24
CA LEU A 110 6.62 26.94 12.12
C LEU A 110 6.49 27.95 13.27
N PRO A 111 7.47 28.06 14.17
CA PRO A 111 7.47 29.10 15.18
C PRO A 111 7.66 30.46 14.50
N VAL A 112 6.80 31.42 14.83
CA VAL A 112 6.97 32.81 14.41
C VAL A 112 8.02 33.44 15.31
N VAL A 113 9.15 33.83 14.74
CA VAL A 113 10.14 34.68 15.42
C VAL A 113 9.73 36.13 15.15
N GLU A 114 9.23 36.82 16.16
CA GLU A 114 9.07 38.27 16.10
C GLU A 114 10.47 38.87 16.04
N LYS A 115 10.82 39.46 14.89
CA LYS A 115 12.05 40.22 14.74
C LYS A 115 11.90 41.45 15.63
N GLY A 116 12.57 41.46 16.77
CA GLY A 116 12.60 42.60 17.68
C GLY A 116 12.92 43.86 16.90
N GLU A 117 12.18 44.93 17.19
CA GLU A 117 12.53 46.27 16.76
C GLU A 117 13.94 46.58 17.28
N ASP A 118 14.91 46.59 16.37
CA ASP A 118 16.23 47.15 16.62
C ASP A 118 16.03 48.67 16.84
N ASN A 119 15.72 49.05 18.08
CA ASN A 119 15.82 50.42 18.57
C ASN A 119 17.23 50.62 19.14
N GLU A 120 18.14 51.10 18.30
CA GLU A 120 19.29 51.94 18.71
C GLU A 120 19.72 52.87 17.57
#